data_AF-A0A0N5CP17-F1
#
_entry.id   AF-A0A0N5CP17-F1
#
_cell.length_a   1.000
_cell.length_b   1.000
_cell.length_c   1.000
_cell.angle_alpha   90.00
_cell.angle_beta   90.00
_cell.angle_gamma   90.00
#
_symmetry.space_group_name_H-M   'P 1'
#
loop_
_entity.id
_entity.type
_entity.pdbx_description
1 polymer ?
#
loop_
_entity_poly.entity_id
_entity_poly.type
_entity_poly.pdbx_seq_one_letter_code
_entity_poly.pdbx_strand_id
1 'polypeptide(L)'
;MGDRDVEKLVRKYIDKRDDRLVDIVERCLRKGYDYEKMKDRVGDHVRETTVRKRLVDALSEAFPQFARRRKHRFEEAKDFKENRPEKKPKFEERSQSITTQVASVINVPASSNVPYIKMEPAKSEEITEEASFCFCLELKSKELMYQAQMAIEERKRQLNLTAKPGIVAQAVISKASKLNTKEASMFMNYSMEKINRVKELKERLAQRTATMSQITSNDTTNGTFAKTKKPESDAEPKVIEYVDPRISLKSAQRKQRAIVFREKGEFEKLAQRERAKARLSILQAEITQIAKKTGMSSSVKLAMLTPSSSTVSDVPVVEWWDEVVLGGGYEMIPNENLDSDSKYVKTVTNLVEHPIQLKPPDEPLQPQYLKVYLTSRERKKIRRQNRKEAQKEQTEKIRLGLIKAPEPKVKLSNLMRVLGSDAVQDPTKVEAHVRKQVAERQRKHETANQQRKLTKEQRSEKKIRKIKEDTSLAVHVALYKVKSLVHPAKKFKVEMNAKQLHMTGLILLHNNINLVIVEGGPKQQKAFKNLMLNRIKWSDEIIGQKKEAENKDTPGERNDCTLIWEGIDKQRNFGEVKCMLATLEKQAREILEKHGVAHFWDLAYSTSLLADEAVI
;
A
#
# COMPACT_ATOMS: atom_id res chain seq x y z
N MET A 1 -24.83 50.77 -38.54
CA MET A 1 -26.03 50.46 -37.74
C MET A 1 -25.85 51.18 -36.43
N GLY A 2 -26.64 52.24 -36.22
CA GLY A 2 -26.41 53.21 -35.14
C GLY A 2 -27.22 52.86 -33.90
N ASP A 3 -26.94 53.54 -32.78
CA ASP A 3 -27.51 53.39 -31.43
C ASP A 3 -29.04 53.08 -31.40
N ARG A 4 -29.81 53.61 -32.35
CA ARG A 4 -31.26 53.34 -32.50
C ARG A 4 -31.63 51.88 -32.80
N ASP A 5 -30.72 51.06 -33.32
CA ASP A 5 -30.98 49.66 -33.64
C ASP A 5 -30.88 48.77 -32.38
N VAL A 6 -30.01 49.12 -31.43
CA VAL A 6 -29.87 48.42 -30.13
C VAL A 6 -31.12 48.61 -29.29
N GLU A 7 -31.58 49.86 -29.18
CA GLU A 7 -32.76 50.20 -28.37
C GLU A 7 -34.02 49.51 -28.88
N LYS A 8 -34.23 49.48 -30.21
CA LYS A 8 -35.34 48.76 -30.85
C LYS A 8 -35.28 47.25 -30.58
N LEU A 9 -34.08 46.67 -30.63
CA LEU A 9 -33.90 45.24 -30.41
C LEU A 9 -34.15 44.87 -28.95
N VAL A 10 -33.66 45.65 -27.99
CA VAL A 10 -33.89 45.42 -26.56
C VAL A 10 -35.38 45.56 -26.22
N ARG A 11 -36.06 46.59 -26.73
CA ARG A 11 -37.52 46.79 -26.54
C ARG A 11 -38.38 45.66 -27.09
N LYS A 12 -37.89 44.91 -28.09
CA LYS A 12 -38.62 43.76 -28.65
C LYS A 12 -38.67 42.56 -27.70
N TYR A 13 -37.71 42.44 -26.79
CA TYR A 13 -37.59 41.29 -25.88
C TYR A 13 -37.86 41.66 -24.42
N ILE A 14 -37.83 42.94 -24.06
CA ILE A 14 -38.12 43.44 -22.73
C ILE A 14 -39.12 44.59 -22.87
N ASP A 15 -40.32 44.41 -22.31
CA ASP A 15 -41.44 45.37 -22.43
C ASP A 15 -41.20 46.71 -21.71
N LYS A 16 -40.25 46.76 -20.77
CA LYS A 16 -39.87 47.98 -20.05
C LYS A 16 -38.69 48.67 -20.75
N ARG A 17 -38.70 50.01 -20.81
CA ARG A 17 -37.53 50.80 -21.22
C ARG A 17 -36.41 50.61 -20.19
N ASP A 18 -35.58 49.60 -20.40
CA ASP A 18 -34.34 49.42 -19.63
C ASP A 18 -33.19 50.14 -20.34
N ASP A 19 -33.14 51.46 -20.16
CA ASP A 19 -32.10 52.33 -20.75
C ASP A 19 -30.69 51.88 -20.30
N ARG A 20 -30.59 51.33 -19.08
CA ARG A 20 -29.34 50.74 -18.55
C ARG A 20 -28.86 49.53 -19.35
N LEU A 21 -29.78 48.71 -19.87
CA LEU A 21 -29.42 47.54 -20.66
C LEU A 21 -28.95 47.95 -22.05
N VAL A 22 -29.59 48.96 -22.64
CA VAL A 22 -29.17 49.59 -23.89
C VAL A 22 -27.75 50.13 -23.74
N ASP A 23 -27.48 50.89 -22.67
CA ASP A 23 -26.13 51.40 -22.36
C ASP A 23 -25.08 50.30 -22.21
N ILE A 24 -25.45 49.17 -21.57
CA ILE A 24 -24.54 48.02 -21.40
C ILE A 24 -24.20 47.41 -22.77
N VAL A 25 -25.19 47.19 -23.62
CA VAL A 25 -25.00 46.61 -24.95
C VAL A 25 -24.21 47.57 -25.84
N GLU A 26 -24.52 48.86 -25.83
CA GLU A 26 -23.76 49.89 -26.56
C GLU A 26 -22.32 49.99 -26.07
N ARG A 27 -22.09 49.89 -24.76
CA ARG A 27 -20.72 49.84 -24.21
C ARG A 27 -19.97 48.60 -24.66
N CYS A 28 -20.65 47.46 -24.78
CA CYS A 28 -20.08 46.24 -25.35
C CYS A 28 -19.74 46.41 -26.83
N LEU A 29 -20.57 47.15 -27.58
CA LEU A 29 -20.33 47.50 -28.98
C LEU A 29 -19.12 48.42 -29.12
N ARG A 30 -19.09 49.55 -28.41
CA ARG A 30 -17.99 50.54 -28.44
C ARG A 30 -16.65 49.96 -28.02
N LYS A 31 -16.63 49.04 -27.04
CA LYS A 31 -15.39 48.41 -26.55
C LYS A 31 -14.97 47.16 -27.33
N GLY A 32 -15.74 46.72 -28.34
CA GLY A 32 -15.41 45.56 -29.16
C GLY A 32 -15.38 44.24 -28.39
N TYR A 33 -16.32 44.03 -27.45
CA TYR A 33 -16.36 42.79 -26.67
C TYR A 33 -16.81 41.59 -27.50
N ASP A 34 -16.21 40.42 -27.23
CA ASP A 34 -16.61 39.14 -27.83
C ASP A 34 -17.96 38.63 -27.28
N TYR A 35 -18.55 37.66 -27.98
CA TYR A 35 -19.82 37.02 -27.63
C TYR A 35 -19.92 36.59 -26.15
N GLU A 36 -18.90 35.96 -25.57
CA GLU A 36 -18.96 35.50 -24.17
C GLU A 36 -18.98 36.66 -23.17
N LYS A 37 -18.18 37.71 -23.41
CA LYS A 37 -18.16 38.89 -22.53
C LYS A 37 -19.48 39.67 -22.60
N MET A 38 -20.08 39.77 -23.79
CA MET A 38 -21.40 40.39 -23.97
C MET A 38 -22.50 39.56 -23.29
N LYS A 39 -22.49 38.22 -23.46
CA LYS A 39 -23.44 37.30 -22.83
C LYS A 39 -23.40 37.37 -21.31
N ASP A 40 -22.21 37.46 -20.73
CA ASP A 40 -22.05 37.56 -19.27
C ASP A 40 -22.59 38.90 -18.75
N ARG A 41 -22.28 40.03 -19.42
CA ARG A 41 -22.78 41.37 -19.02
C ARG A 41 -24.30 41.53 -19.16
N VAL A 42 -24.87 40.99 -20.24
CA VAL A 42 -26.34 40.93 -20.41
C VAL A 42 -26.95 39.98 -19.37
N GLY A 43 -26.23 38.90 -19.02
CA GLY A 43 -26.65 37.93 -18.01
C GLY A 43 -26.68 38.47 -16.59
N ASP A 44 -25.76 39.36 -16.23
CA ASP A 44 -25.75 40.02 -14.92
C ASP A 44 -26.97 40.94 -14.73
N HIS A 45 -27.47 41.54 -15.82
CA HIS A 45 -28.58 42.49 -15.77
C HIS A 45 -29.96 41.82 -15.94
N VAL A 46 -30.10 40.86 -16.86
CA VAL A 46 -31.38 40.19 -17.15
C VAL A 46 -31.51 38.90 -16.33
N ARG A 47 -32.30 38.94 -15.25
CA ARG A 47 -32.49 37.79 -14.33
C ARG A 47 -33.23 36.61 -14.98
N GLU A 48 -34.13 36.87 -15.92
CA GLU A 48 -34.93 35.84 -16.56
C GLU A 48 -34.14 35.06 -17.63
N THR A 49 -34.01 33.74 -17.44
CA THR A 49 -33.10 32.89 -18.24
C THR A 49 -33.57 32.71 -19.70
N THR A 50 -34.88 32.67 -19.93
CA THR A 50 -35.51 32.51 -21.25
C THR A 50 -35.35 33.78 -22.09
N VAL A 51 -35.67 34.94 -21.52
CA VAL A 51 -35.52 36.26 -22.16
C VAL A 51 -34.06 36.56 -22.44
N ARG A 52 -33.16 36.32 -21.46
CA ARG A 52 -31.72 36.46 -21.64
C ARG A 52 -31.18 35.69 -22.85
N LYS A 53 -31.55 34.41 -22.98
CA LYS A 53 -31.09 33.57 -24.10
C LYS A 53 -31.57 34.11 -25.45
N ARG A 54 -32.85 34.49 -25.54
CA ARG A 54 -33.44 35.04 -26.78
C ARG A 54 -32.83 36.39 -27.16
N LEU A 55 -32.59 37.26 -26.18
CA LEU A 55 -31.95 38.56 -26.40
C LEU A 55 -30.49 38.41 -26.83
N VAL A 56 -29.72 37.53 -26.17
CA VAL A 56 -28.32 37.26 -26.54
C VAL A 56 -28.21 36.65 -27.95
N ASP A 57 -29.12 35.73 -28.31
CA ASP A 57 -29.14 35.16 -29.65
C ASP A 57 -29.52 36.23 -30.70
N ALA A 58 -30.52 37.06 -30.43
CA ALA A 58 -30.90 38.18 -31.30
C ALA A 58 -29.77 39.22 -31.47
N LEU A 59 -29.04 39.53 -30.39
CA LEU A 59 -27.87 40.42 -30.42
C LEU A 59 -26.73 39.81 -31.24
N SER A 60 -26.53 38.49 -31.16
CA SER A 60 -25.50 37.78 -31.94
C SER A 60 -25.81 37.70 -33.44
N GLU A 61 -27.10 37.77 -33.81
CA GLU A 61 -27.56 37.78 -35.20
C GLU A 61 -27.54 39.20 -35.78
N ALA A 62 -27.91 40.20 -34.98
CA ALA A 62 -27.95 41.60 -35.40
C ALA A 62 -26.56 42.25 -35.53
N PHE A 63 -25.61 41.87 -34.66
CA PHE A 63 -24.28 42.49 -34.63
C PHE A 63 -23.19 41.45 -34.96
N PRO A 64 -22.52 41.55 -36.12
CA PRO A 64 -21.50 40.59 -36.56
C PRO A 64 -20.34 40.38 -35.57
N GLN A 65 -20.01 41.40 -34.77
CA GLN A 65 -19.00 41.31 -33.72
C GLN A 65 -19.36 40.33 -32.59
N PHE A 66 -20.66 40.13 -32.35
CA PHE A 66 -21.18 39.17 -31.39
C PHE A 66 -21.51 37.83 -32.04
N ALA A 67 -21.25 37.64 -33.34
CA ALA A 67 -21.50 36.38 -34.00
C ALA A 67 -20.69 35.28 -33.32
N ARG A 68 -21.34 34.17 -32.96
CA ARG A 68 -20.64 32.99 -32.45
C ARG A 68 -19.67 32.53 -33.54
N ARG A 69 -18.36 32.61 -33.29
CA ARG A 69 -17.36 31.97 -34.16
C ARG A 69 -17.67 30.48 -34.22
N ARG A 70 -18.40 30.05 -35.26
CA ARG A 70 -18.57 28.63 -35.56
C ARG A 70 -17.19 28.08 -35.81
N LYS A 71 -16.71 27.25 -34.89
CA LYS A 71 -15.48 26.46 -35.04
C LYS A 71 -15.55 25.81 -36.42
N HIS A 72 -14.65 26.24 -37.31
CA HIS A 72 -14.59 25.84 -38.71
C HIS A 72 -14.57 24.31 -38.80
N ARG A 73 -15.74 23.74 -39.10
CA ARG A 73 -15.89 22.34 -39.48
C ARG A 73 -15.48 22.31 -40.93
N PHE A 74 -14.30 21.77 -41.20
CA PHE A 74 -13.78 21.50 -42.54
C PHE A 74 -14.91 20.89 -43.40
N GLU A 75 -15.40 21.68 -44.36
CA GLU A 75 -16.34 21.26 -45.39
C GLU A 75 -15.55 20.52 -46.47
N GLU A 76 -15.81 19.23 -46.62
CA GLU A 76 -15.64 18.57 -47.91
C GLU A 76 -17.03 18.37 -48.51
N ALA A 77 -17.23 19.07 -49.62
CA ALA A 77 -18.12 18.87 -50.75
C ALA A 77 -19.50 18.21 -50.52
N LYS A 78 -20.51 19.00 -50.90
CA LYS A 78 -21.82 18.58 -51.39
C LYS A 78 -21.71 17.41 -52.38
N ASP A 79 -22.44 16.35 -52.11
CA ASP A 79 -23.26 15.67 -53.13
C ASP A 79 -24.55 15.19 -52.47
N PHE A 80 -25.63 15.92 -52.75
CA PHE A 80 -27.00 15.56 -52.41
C PHE A 80 -27.71 15.20 -53.72
N LYS A 81 -28.02 13.92 -53.90
CA LYS A 81 -29.16 13.49 -54.73
C LYS A 81 -29.97 12.42 -54.00
N GLU A 82 -31.23 12.78 -53.78
CA GLU A 82 -32.45 12.00 -53.53
C GLU A 82 -32.36 10.64 -52.84
N ASN A 83 -32.90 10.57 -51.62
CA ASN A 83 -34.12 9.80 -51.42
C ASN A 83 -34.82 10.19 -50.10
N ARG A 84 -36.09 10.59 -50.25
CA ARG A 84 -37.04 10.94 -49.18
C ARG A 84 -37.57 9.65 -48.54
N PRO A 85 -37.82 9.63 -47.22
CA PRO A 85 -39.06 9.02 -46.77
C PRO A 85 -39.82 9.88 -45.76
N GLU A 86 -41.10 9.56 -45.69
CA GLU A 86 -42.23 10.39 -45.28
C GLU A 86 -42.36 10.58 -43.76
N LYS A 87 -43.04 11.68 -43.39
CA LYS A 87 -43.48 12.02 -42.03
C LYS A 87 -44.76 11.26 -41.67
N LYS A 88 -44.87 10.81 -40.40
CA LYS A 88 -46.11 10.74 -39.59
C LYS A 88 -45.78 10.39 -38.11
N PRO A 89 -46.66 10.64 -37.12
CA PRO A 89 -46.50 11.77 -36.18
C PRO A 89 -46.21 11.39 -34.71
N LYS A 90 -45.85 12.41 -33.92
CA LYS A 90 -45.74 12.42 -32.45
C LYS A 90 -47.12 12.20 -31.81
N PHE A 91 -47.17 11.30 -30.83
CA PHE A 91 -48.24 11.21 -29.84
C PHE A 91 -47.73 11.76 -28.50
N GLU A 92 -48.49 12.67 -27.91
CA GLU A 92 -48.29 13.25 -26.57
C GLU A 92 -48.75 12.28 -25.50
N GLU A 93 -48.00 12.16 -24.40
CA GLU A 93 -48.51 11.56 -23.18
C GLU A 93 -48.31 12.56 -22.02
N ARG A 94 -49.46 13.07 -21.58
CA ARG A 94 -49.67 13.97 -20.45
C ARG A 94 -49.79 13.10 -19.21
N SER A 95 -48.86 13.25 -18.25
CA SER A 95 -49.02 12.71 -16.89
C SER A 95 -49.13 13.87 -15.91
N GLN A 96 -50.34 14.07 -15.41
CA GLN A 96 -50.61 14.90 -14.24
C GLN A 96 -50.42 14.07 -12.96
N SER A 97 -49.98 14.80 -11.95
CA SER A 97 -49.57 14.44 -10.59
C SER A 97 -50.66 13.86 -9.68
N ILE A 98 -50.26 12.95 -8.79
CA ILE A 98 -50.85 12.85 -7.45
C ILE A 98 -49.72 12.70 -6.42
N THR A 99 -49.71 13.60 -5.44
CA THR A 99 -48.87 13.64 -4.25
C THR A 99 -49.70 13.15 -3.07
N THR A 100 -49.25 12.12 -2.34
CA THR A 100 -49.68 11.92 -0.94
C THR A 100 -48.56 11.30 -0.12
N GLN A 101 -48.27 11.94 1.01
CA GLN A 101 -47.31 11.58 2.04
C GLN A 101 -47.87 10.45 2.92
N VAL A 102 -47.04 9.52 3.39
CA VAL A 102 -47.31 8.76 4.64
C VAL A 102 -46.00 8.44 5.37
N ALA A 103 -45.99 8.77 6.66
CA ALA A 103 -44.95 8.48 7.64
C ALA A 103 -44.97 7.00 8.09
N SER A 104 -43.84 6.48 8.58
CA SER A 104 -43.79 5.18 9.26
C SER A 104 -43.08 5.29 10.61
N VAL A 105 -43.81 4.94 11.66
CA VAL A 105 -43.45 4.94 13.07
C VAL A 105 -43.80 3.54 13.62
N ILE A 106 -42.85 2.90 14.34
CA ILE A 106 -43.04 1.83 15.38
C ILE A 106 -43.47 0.43 14.81
N ASN A 107 -43.02 -0.77 15.26
CA ASN A 107 -42.31 -1.27 16.46
C ASN A 107 -41.62 -2.63 16.18
N VAL A 108 -40.69 -2.99 17.08
CA VAL A 108 -40.10 -4.34 17.29
C VAL A 108 -41.05 -5.19 18.18
N PRO A 109 -40.99 -6.53 18.14
CA PRO A 109 -40.51 -7.24 19.34
C PRO A 109 -39.61 -8.46 19.05
N ALA A 110 -38.91 -8.88 20.11
CA ALA A 110 -37.92 -9.94 20.17
C ALA A 110 -38.37 -11.08 21.12
N SER A 111 -37.55 -12.15 21.15
CA SER A 111 -37.50 -13.26 22.12
C SER A 111 -38.48 -14.43 21.85
N SER A 112 -38.22 -15.69 22.19
CA SER A 112 -37.04 -16.41 22.69
C SER A 112 -37.40 -17.91 22.82
N ASN A 113 -36.36 -18.74 22.91
CA ASN A 113 -36.26 -20.01 23.62
C ASN A 113 -36.64 -21.36 22.98
N VAL A 114 -35.68 -22.27 23.23
CA VAL A 114 -35.53 -23.70 22.92
C VAL A 114 -36.30 -24.54 23.94
N PRO A 115 -36.62 -25.81 23.65
CA PRO A 115 -36.09 -26.87 24.52
C PRO A 115 -35.57 -28.11 23.77
N TYR A 116 -34.71 -28.82 24.49
CA TYR A 116 -33.95 -30.02 24.15
C TYR A 116 -34.64 -31.25 24.77
N ILE A 117 -34.83 -32.35 24.03
CA ILE A 117 -35.09 -33.71 24.57
C ILE A 117 -34.33 -34.74 23.72
N LYS A 118 -33.88 -35.82 24.38
CA LYS A 118 -32.85 -36.80 24.03
C LYS A 118 -33.46 -38.22 23.98
N MET A 119 -32.90 -39.07 23.08
CA MET A 119 -32.79 -40.56 23.10
C MET A 119 -33.85 -41.49 22.42
N GLU A 120 -33.45 -42.05 21.24
CA GLU A 120 -33.32 -43.47 20.78
C GLU A 120 -34.40 -44.59 21.01
N PRO A 121 -34.35 -45.78 20.31
CA PRO A 121 -34.10 -46.07 18.88
C PRO A 121 -34.99 -47.22 18.28
N ALA A 122 -35.12 -47.36 16.94
CA ALA A 122 -35.48 -48.63 16.27
C ALA A 122 -35.18 -48.65 14.74
N LYS A 123 -34.40 -49.68 14.33
CA LYS A 123 -34.22 -50.43 13.05
C LYS A 123 -35.06 -50.03 11.81
N SER A 124 -34.62 -50.12 10.54
CA SER A 124 -33.51 -50.82 9.83
C SER A 124 -33.49 -50.40 8.34
N GLU A 125 -32.29 -50.44 7.71
CA GLU A 125 -31.97 -50.68 6.26
C GLU A 125 -32.45 -49.60 5.23
N GLU A 126 -31.66 -49.01 4.31
CA GLU A 126 -30.63 -49.52 3.38
C GLU A 126 -29.63 -48.42 2.90
N ILE A 127 -28.36 -48.84 2.75
CA ILE A 127 -27.37 -48.62 1.66
C ILE A 127 -26.92 -47.19 1.25
N THR A 128 -25.60 -47.00 1.36
CA THR A 128 -24.78 -45.78 1.16
C THR A 128 -24.28 -45.58 -0.28
N GLU A 129 -24.47 -44.38 -0.85
CA GLU A 129 -23.87 -43.92 -2.12
C GLU A 129 -22.59 -43.06 -1.95
N GLU A 130 -21.93 -43.05 -0.78
CA GLU A 130 -20.78 -42.16 -0.53
C GLU A 130 -19.39 -42.77 -0.84
N ALA A 131 -19.31 -44.06 -1.18
CA ALA A 131 -18.03 -44.71 -1.50
C ALA A 131 -17.55 -44.49 -2.95
N SER A 132 -18.46 -44.17 -3.89
CA SER A 132 -18.13 -44.07 -5.32
C SER A 132 -17.41 -42.76 -5.70
N PHE A 133 -17.64 -41.69 -4.94
CA PHE A 133 -17.07 -40.38 -5.23
C PHE A 133 -15.61 -40.25 -4.78
N CYS A 134 -15.21 -40.96 -3.71
CA CYS A 134 -13.83 -40.94 -3.20
C CYS A 134 -12.88 -41.75 -4.11
N PHE A 135 -13.36 -42.89 -4.63
CA PHE A 135 -12.58 -43.76 -5.52
C PHE A 135 -12.31 -43.12 -6.90
N CYS A 136 -13.28 -42.36 -7.44
CA CYS A 136 -13.12 -41.64 -8.71
C CYS A 136 -12.07 -40.51 -8.65
N LEU A 137 -11.90 -39.85 -7.51
CA LEU A 137 -10.90 -38.79 -7.35
C LEU A 137 -9.47 -39.35 -7.23
N GLU A 138 -9.32 -40.51 -6.59
CA GLU A 138 -8.03 -41.18 -6.46
C GLU A 138 -7.55 -41.82 -7.76
N LEU A 139 -8.47 -42.36 -8.57
CA LEU A 139 -8.14 -42.84 -9.93
C LEU A 139 -7.74 -41.68 -10.85
N LYS A 140 -8.40 -40.51 -10.74
CA LYS A 140 -8.07 -39.33 -11.54
C LYS A 140 -6.67 -38.77 -11.22
N SER A 141 -6.26 -38.82 -9.94
CA SER A 141 -4.93 -38.35 -9.51
C SER A 141 -3.83 -39.33 -9.90
N LYS A 142 -4.09 -40.65 -9.83
CA LYS A 142 -3.18 -41.70 -10.33
C LYS A 142 -3.01 -41.65 -11.85
N GLU A 143 -4.07 -41.40 -12.60
CA GLU A 143 -4.03 -41.18 -14.06
C GLU A 143 -3.17 -39.97 -14.43
N LEU A 144 -3.33 -38.84 -13.73
CA LEU A 144 -2.51 -37.63 -13.95
C LEU A 144 -1.04 -37.85 -13.62
N MET A 145 -0.75 -38.58 -12.54
CA MET A 145 0.63 -38.91 -12.15
C MET A 145 1.28 -39.86 -13.17
N TYR A 146 0.53 -40.86 -13.66
CA TYR A 146 0.98 -41.79 -14.68
C TYR A 146 1.24 -41.09 -16.04
N GLN A 147 0.35 -40.18 -16.45
CA GLN A 147 0.57 -39.35 -17.65
C GLN A 147 1.78 -38.42 -17.50
N ALA A 148 2.00 -37.85 -16.31
CA ALA A 148 3.20 -37.06 -16.03
C ALA A 148 4.47 -37.91 -16.09
N GLN A 149 4.43 -39.15 -15.63
CA GLN A 149 5.56 -40.08 -15.63
C GLN A 149 5.90 -40.56 -17.05
N MET A 150 4.88 -40.91 -17.84
CA MET A 150 5.02 -41.20 -19.28
C MET A 150 5.60 -40.02 -20.06
N ALA A 151 5.13 -38.78 -19.80
CA ALA A 151 5.66 -37.59 -20.47
C ALA A 151 7.13 -37.32 -20.09
N ILE A 152 7.54 -37.60 -18.84
CA ILE A 152 8.94 -37.49 -18.42
C ILE A 152 9.79 -38.57 -19.10
N GLU A 153 9.29 -39.80 -19.21
CA GLU A 153 9.98 -40.91 -19.85
C GLU A 153 10.11 -40.70 -21.37
N GLU A 154 9.07 -40.20 -22.02
CA GLU A 154 9.09 -39.82 -23.44
C GLU A 154 10.06 -38.67 -23.70
N ARG A 155 10.13 -37.68 -22.79
CA ARG A 155 11.10 -36.57 -22.88
C ARG A 155 12.53 -37.02 -22.62
N LYS A 156 12.74 -37.98 -21.71
CA LYS A 156 14.04 -38.66 -21.53
C LYS A 156 14.42 -39.49 -22.76
N ARG A 157 13.46 -40.15 -23.41
CA ARG A 157 13.67 -40.92 -24.64
C ARG A 157 14.01 -40.00 -25.82
N GLN A 158 13.37 -38.84 -25.93
CA GLN A 158 13.69 -37.82 -26.94
C GLN A 158 15.08 -37.19 -26.71
N LEU A 159 15.47 -36.97 -25.45
CA LEU A 159 16.82 -36.51 -25.10
C LEU A 159 17.89 -37.58 -25.34
N ASN A 160 17.56 -38.86 -25.18
CA ASN A 160 18.48 -39.98 -25.45
C ASN A 160 18.52 -40.41 -26.93
N LEU A 161 17.51 -40.07 -27.75
CA LEU A 161 17.53 -40.28 -29.21
C LEU A 161 18.33 -39.21 -29.97
N THR A 162 18.61 -38.06 -29.34
CA THR A 162 19.37 -36.96 -29.98
C THR A 162 20.87 -37.02 -29.72
N ALA A 163 21.39 -38.11 -29.13
CA ALA A 163 22.80 -38.30 -28.89
C ALA A 163 23.32 -39.64 -29.45
N LYS A 164 23.74 -39.63 -30.73
CA LYS A 164 24.77 -40.53 -31.26
C LYS A 164 25.69 -39.77 -32.24
N PRO A 165 26.95 -40.22 -32.41
CA PRO A 165 28.13 -39.33 -32.42
C PRO A 165 28.78 -39.13 -33.81
N GLY A 166 29.47 -37.98 -34.00
CA GLY A 166 30.32 -37.68 -35.17
C GLY A 166 30.45 -36.16 -35.44
N ILE A 167 31.42 -35.44 -34.84
CA ILE A 167 32.65 -34.84 -35.44
C ILE A 167 32.31 -33.80 -36.56
N VAL A 168 32.62 -32.48 -36.53
CA VAL A 168 33.87 -31.72 -36.29
C VAL A 168 33.51 -30.24 -35.98
N ALA A 169 34.15 -29.60 -35.00
CA ALA A 169 34.83 -28.29 -35.14
C ALA A 169 35.37 -27.76 -33.78
N GLN A 170 36.71 -27.69 -33.71
CA GLN A 170 37.57 -26.88 -32.83
C GLN A 170 36.99 -25.48 -32.49
N ALA A 171 37.35 -24.75 -31.44
CA ALA A 171 38.38 -24.80 -30.39
C ALA A 171 37.90 -23.82 -29.27
N VAL A 172 38.39 -23.78 -28.03
CA VAL A 172 39.61 -23.06 -27.59
C VAL A 172 39.54 -23.01 -26.05
N ILE A 173 40.66 -23.33 -25.38
CA ILE A 173 41.06 -23.04 -23.99
C ILE A 173 40.36 -23.77 -22.82
N SER A 174 41.18 -24.66 -22.27
CA SER A 174 41.09 -25.38 -21.02
C SER A 174 41.50 -24.55 -19.81
N LYS A 175 40.66 -24.54 -18.76
CA LYS A 175 41.04 -24.59 -17.33
C LYS A 175 39.78 -24.59 -16.46
N ALA A 176 39.35 -25.76 -16.01
CA ALA A 176 38.55 -25.90 -14.79
C ALA A 176 38.77 -27.30 -14.22
N SER A 177 39.35 -27.32 -13.04
CA SER A 177 39.66 -28.45 -12.18
C SER A 177 38.46 -29.37 -11.95
N LYS A 178 38.68 -30.68 -12.09
CA LYS A 178 37.79 -31.74 -11.63
C LYS A 178 37.55 -31.58 -10.13
N LEU A 179 36.33 -31.24 -9.74
CA LEU A 179 35.89 -31.22 -8.35
C LEU A 179 35.86 -32.66 -7.79
N ASN A 180 36.55 -32.82 -6.67
CA ASN A 180 36.80 -34.07 -5.97
C ASN A 180 35.52 -34.59 -5.31
N THR A 181 34.99 -35.71 -5.79
CA THR A 181 33.77 -36.35 -5.25
C THR A 181 33.88 -36.76 -3.78
N LYS A 182 35.11 -36.85 -3.24
CA LYS A 182 35.37 -37.12 -1.81
C LYS A 182 35.16 -35.89 -0.91
N GLU A 183 35.33 -34.68 -1.44
CA GLU A 183 35.08 -33.44 -0.66
C GLU A 183 33.57 -33.17 -0.53
N ALA A 184 32.80 -33.47 -1.58
CA ALA A 184 31.34 -33.37 -1.54
C ALA A 184 30.71 -34.40 -0.57
N SER A 185 31.27 -35.61 -0.45
CA SER A 185 30.80 -36.59 0.52
C SER A 185 31.22 -36.25 1.96
N MET A 186 32.42 -35.69 2.17
CA MET A 186 32.81 -35.15 3.48
C MET A 186 31.90 -34.00 3.93
N PHE A 187 31.47 -33.11 3.02
CA PHE A 187 30.56 -32.02 3.37
C PHE A 187 29.16 -32.50 3.76
N MET A 188 28.64 -33.51 3.07
CA MET A 188 27.36 -34.16 3.40
C MET A 188 27.43 -34.90 4.73
N ASN A 189 28.54 -35.59 5.00
CA ASN A 189 28.76 -36.26 6.29
C ASN A 189 28.91 -35.24 7.43
N TYR A 190 29.64 -34.16 7.22
CA TYR A 190 29.80 -33.08 8.20
C TYR A 190 28.48 -32.36 8.49
N SER A 191 27.65 -32.15 7.48
CA SER A 191 26.29 -31.60 7.63
C SER A 191 25.40 -32.53 8.46
N MET A 192 25.41 -33.84 8.19
CA MET A 192 24.64 -34.81 8.96
C MET A 192 25.15 -34.94 10.40
N GLU A 193 26.46 -34.87 10.62
CA GLU A 193 27.06 -34.89 11.95
C GLU A 193 26.72 -33.61 12.75
N LYS A 194 26.67 -32.44 12.08
CA LYS A 194 26.23 -31.18 12.69
C LYS A 194 24.75 -31.22 13.06
N ILE A 195 23.90 -31.81 12.22
CA ILE A 195 22.47 -32.01 12.52
C ILE A 195 22.29 -32.97 13.69
N ASN A 196 23.06 -34.06 13.74
CA ASN A 196 23.03 -35.03 14.83
C ASN A 196 23.55 -34.43 16.15
N ARG A 197 24.62 -33.62 16.14
CA ARG A 197 25.09 -32.89 17.33
C ARG A 197 24.09 -31.85 17.83
N VAL A 198 23.39 -31.16 16.92
CA VAL A 198 22.33 -30.21 17.31
C VAL A 198 21.12 -30.95 17.89
N LYS A 199 20.81 -32.14 17.39
CA LYS A 199 19.77 -33.02 17.93
C LYS A 199 20.15 -33.54 19.31
N GLU A 200 21.39 -34.01 19.48
CA GLU A 200 21.95 -34.47 20.76
C GLU A 200 22.02 -33.33 21.80
N LEU A 201 22.40 -32.11 21.40
CA LEU A 201 22.40 -30.93 22.28
C LEU A 201 20.98 -30.51 22.69
N LYS A 202 20.00 -30.62 21.78
CA LYS A 202 18.58 -30.42 22.12
C LYS A 202 18.07 -31.49 23.09
N GLU A 203 18.50 -32.73 22.91
CA GLU A 203 18.11 -33.86 23.76
C GLU A 203 18.78 -33.77 25.15
N ARG A 204 20.04 -33.32 25.24
CA ARG A 204 20.72 -32.97 26.50
C ARG A 204 20.08 -31.78 27.22
N LEU A 205 19.64 -30.76 26.49
CA LEU A 205 18.89 -29.65 27.09
C LEU A 205 17.53 -30.12 27.62
N ALA A 206 16.84 -31.02 26.91
CA ALA A 206 15.60 -31.64 27.35
C ALA A 206 15.81 -32.53 28.60
N GLN A 207 16.88 -33.33 28.64
CA GLN A 207 17.26 -34.13 29.81
C GLN A 207 17.64 -33.25 31.01
N ARG A 208 18.34 -32.13 30.80
CA ARG A 208 18.72 -31.19 31.87
C ARG A 208 17.51 -30.43 32.43
N THR A 209 16.51 -30.13 31.59
CA THR A 209 15.22 -29.61 32.06
C THR A 209 14.38 -30.67 32.77
N ALA A 210 14.47 -31.95 32.38
CA ALA A 210 13.81 -33.05 33.07
C ALA A 210 14.44 -33.37 34.44
N THR A 211 15.76 -33.24 34.59
CA THR A 211 16.44 -33.37 35.89
C THR A 211 16.14 -32.19 36.83
N MET A 212 15.80 -31.00 36.29
CA MET A 212 15.37 -29.86 37.11
C MET A 212 13.91 -29.97 37.57
N SER A 213 13.04 -30.63 36.81
CA SER A 213 11.66 -30.91 37.23
C SER A 213 11.55 -32.12 38.17
N GLN A 214 12.60 -32.94 38.33
CA GLN A 214 12.68 -33.99 39.36
C GLN A 214 13.25 -33.50 40.71
N ILE A 215 13.75 -32.26 40.82
CA ILE A 215 14.18 -31.67 42.11
C ILE A 215 13.01 -30.99 42.85
N THR A 216 11.82 -30.93 42.26
CA THR A 216 10.61 -30.42 42.93
C THR A 216 9.49 -31.45 42.85
N SER A 217 9.75 -32.72 43.19
CA SER A 217 8.72 -33.74 43.38
C SER A 217 9.31 -34.92 44.14
N ASN A 218 8.94 -35.02 45.41
CA ASN A 218 9.06 -36.18 46.30
C ASN A 218 10.42 -36.41 46.97
N ASP A 219 10.49 -36.04 48.25
CA ASP A 219 11.11 -36.92 49.24
C ASP A 219 10.24 -36.94 50.51
N THR A 220 9.36 -37.94 50.55
CA THR A 220 8.71 -38.44 51.77
C THR A 220 8.97 -39.95 51.78
N THR A 221 9.53 -40.43 52.88
CA THR A 221 9.65 -41.83 53.36
C THR A 221 10.68 -42.76 52.68
N ASN A 222 11.82 -43.03 53.33
CA ASN A 222 12.05 -44.12 54.31
C ASN A 222 13.56 -44.36 54.53
N GLY A 223 13.96 -44.69 55.76
CA GLY A 223 15.19 -45.47 56.03
C GLY A 223 16.23 -44.82 56.93
N THR A 224 15.97 -44.83 58.24
CA THR A 224 16.90 -44.49 59.32
C THR A 224 17.91 -45.62 59.57
N PHE A 225 19.20 -45.29 59.76
CA PHE A 225 20.15 -46.09 60.54
C PHE A 225 20.71 -45.27 61.70
N ALA A 226 20.27 -45.68 62.90
CA ALA A 226 20.85 -45.59 64.24
C ALA A 226 21.96 -44.56 64.59
N LYS A 227 21.65 -43.72 65.60
CA LYS A 227 22.50 -43.52 66.80
C LYS A 227 21.68 -42.98 68.00
N THR A 228 21.23 -43.94 68.82
CA THR A 228 21.24 -44.01 70.31
C THR A 228 20.94 -42.81 71.24
N LYS A 229 19.91 -43.06 72.10
CA LYS A 229 19.73 -42.79 73.57
C LYS A 229 19.43 -41.33 74.00
N LYS A 230 18.42 -40.99 74.83
CA LYS A 230 17.75 -41.61 76.03
C LYS A 230 16.31 -41.02 76.27
N PRO A 231 15.49 -41.55 77.22
CA PRO A 231 14.01 -41.52 77.20
C PRO A 231 13.28 -40.60 78.23
N GLU A 232 11.98 -40.40 77.94
CA GLU A 232 10.76 -40.21 78.80
C GLU A 232 10.60 -39.03 79.79
N SER A 233 9.52 -38.25 79.62
CA SER A 233 8.38 -38.15 80.58
C SER A 233 7.26 -37.21 80.07
N ASP A 234 6.03 -37.50 80.48
CA ASP A 234 4.72 -36.93 80.10
C ASP A 234 4.56 -35.40 80.02
N ALA A 235 3.72 -34.94 79.07
CA ALA A 235 2.96 -33.68 79.18
C ALA A 235 1.65 -33.74 78.36
N GLU A 236 0.55 -33.41 79.03
CA GLU A 236 -0.87 -33.47 78.63
C GLU A 236 -1.26 -32.65 77.38
N PRO A 237 -2.37 -33.00 76.69
CA PRO A 237 -2.90 -32.18 75.60
C PRO A 237 -3.60 -30.91 76.15
N LYS A 238 -3.00 -29.74 75.91
CA LYS A 238 -3.67 -28.45 76.15
C LYS A 238 -4.81 -28.25 75.15
N VAL A 239 -6.03 -28.42 75.62
CA VAL A 239 -7.25 -27.94 74.98
C VAL A 239 -7.23 -26.41 75.02
N ILE A 240 -7.29 -25.76 73.86
CA ILE A 240 -7.41 -24.30 73.76
C ILE A 240 -8.88 -23.95 73.98
N GLU A 241 -9.19 -23.39 75.16
CA GLU A 241 -10.52 -23.21 75.73
C GLU A 241 -11.40 -22.11 75.08
N TYR A 242 -10.98 -21.51 73.95
CA TYR A 242 -11.69 -20.36 73.36
C TYR A 242 -11.78 -20.39 71.83
N VAL A 243 -12.33 -21.47 71.27
CA VAL A 243 -12.74 -21.50 69.84
C VAL A 243 -14.13 -22.12 69.72
N ASP A 244 -15.13 -21.32 69.35
CA ASP A 244 -16.51 -21.77 69.11
C ASP A 244 -16.60 -22.52 67.76
N PRO A 245 -16.95 -23.82 67.74
CA PRO A 245 -17.04 -24.63 66.52
C PRO A 245 -18.11 -24.19 65.51
N ARG A 246 -19.02 -23.27 65.88
CA ARG A 246 -20.10 -22.81 64.98
C ARG A 246 -19.71 -21.66 64.07
N ILE A 247 -18.53 -21.06 64.26
CA ILE A 247 -18.08 -19.89 63.50
C ILE A 247 -17.03 -20.30 62.48
N SER A 248 -17.40 -20.36 61.19
CA SER A 248 -16.44 -20.58 60.09
C SER A 248 -15.69 -19.28 59.75
N LEU A 249 -14.70 -18.91 60.55
CA LEU A 249 -13.77 -17.84 60.17
C LEU A 249 -12.86 -18.35 59.05
N LYS A 250 -13.08 -17.88 57.82
CA LYS A 250 -12.07 -18.00 56.75
C LYS A 250 -10.80 -17.34 57.26
N SER A 251 -9.79 -18.13 57.61
CA SER A 251 -8.49 -17.61 57.99
C SER A 251 -7.93 -16.83 56.81
N ALA A 252 -7.88 -15.50 56.94
CA ALA A 252 -7.14 -14.67 56.01
C ALA A 252 -5.65 -15.00 56.20
N GLN A 253 -5.17 -16.02 55.49
CA GLN A 253 -3.75 -16.35 55.39
C GLN A 253 -3.04 -15.21 54.65
N ARG A 254 -2.83 -14.10 55.35
CA ARG A 254 -1.88 -13.08 54.91
C ARG A 254 -0.51 -13.73 55.08
N LYS A 255 0.12 -14.12 53.96
CA LYS A 255 1.51 -14.61 53.97
C LYS A 255 2.35 -13.60 54.76
N GLN A 256 2.83 -13.97 55.94
CA GLN A 256 3.75 -13.11 56.67
C GLN A 256 4.99 -12.92 55.79
N ARG A 257 5.33 -11.66 55.50
CA ARG A 257 6.54 -11.36 54.74
C ARG A 257 7.72 -11.82 55.59
N ALA A 258 8.49 -12.77 55.07
CA ALA A 258 9.74 -13.16 55.69
C ALA A 258 10.62 -11.92 55.84
N ILE A 259 11.22 -11.75 57.02
CA ILE A 259 12.17 -10.67 57.28
C ILE A 259 13.43 -10.98 56.45
N VAL A 260 13.59 -10.27 55.33
CA VAL A 260 14.80 -10.36 54.49
C VAL A 260 15.84 -9.42 55.10
N PHE A 261 16.74 -9.98 55.89
CA PHE A 261 17.89 -9.25 56.40
C PHE A 261 18.81 -8.87 55.24
N ARG A 262 19.00 -7.56 55.03
CA ARG A 262 19.95 -7.02 54.05
C ARG A 262 21.30 -6.81 54.72
N GLU A 263 22.36 -7.08 53.98
CA GLU A 263 23.71 -6.91 54.50
C GLU A 263 24.00 -5.44 54.82
N LYS A 264 24.76 -5.20 55.90
CA LYS A 264 25.14 -3.85 56.31
C LYS A 264 25.88 -3.16 55.16
N GLY A 265 25.41 -1.97 54.77
CA GLY A 265 26.02 -1.14 53.73
C GLY A 265 25.39 -1.26 52.33
N GLU A 266 24.46 -2.18 52.06
CA GLU A 266 23.78 -2.26 50.75
C GLU A 266 22.98 -0.98 50.45
N PHE A 267 22.19 -0.53 51.42
CA PHE A 267 21.42 0.72 51.31
C PHE A 267 22.27 1.97 51.41
N GLU A 268 23.41 1.90 52.10
CA GLU A 268 24.35 3.00 52.15
C GLU A 268 24.97 3.22 50.76
N LYS A 269 25.40 2.16 50.09
CA LYS A 269 25.86 2.20 48.68
C LYS A 269 24.75 2.67 47.73
N LEU A 270 23.51 2.24 47.96
CA LEU A 270 22.37 2.68 47.16
C LEU A 270 22.09 4.18 47.33
N ALA A 271 22.09 4.67 48.57
CA ALA A 271 21.90 6.08 48.90
C ALA A 271 23.06 6.95 48.40
N GLN A 272 24.30 6.48 48.50
CA GLN A 272 25.47 7.17 47.94
C GLN A 272 25.36 7.26 46.41
N ARG A 273 24.92 6.19 45.73
CA ARG A 273 24.67 6.18 44.29
C ARG A 273 23.55 7.17 43.92
N GLU A 274 22.49 7.25 44.71
CA GLU A 274 21.38 8.19 44.49
C GLU A 274 21.81 9.64 44.70
N ARG A 275 22.57 9.94 45.76
CA ARG A 275 23.16 11.27 45.98
C ARG A 275 24.13 11.65 44.86
N ALA A 276 24.95 10.71 44.37
CA ALA A 276 25.85 10.95 43.24
C ALA A 276 25.06 11.28 41.96
N LYS A 277 23.97 10.55 41.68
CA LYS A 277 23.07 10.87 40.56
C LYS A 277 22.42 12.25 40.71
N ALA A 278 21.95 12.62 41.90
CA ALA A 278 21.38 13.93 42.16
C ALA A 278 22.41 15.06 41.97
N ARG A 279 23.65 14.87 42.44
CA ARG A 279 24.75 15.83 42.20
C ARG A 279 25.05 16.00 40.72
N LEU A 280 25.09 14.90 39.96
CA LEU A 280 25.29 14.97 38.50
C LEU A 280 24.13 15.70 37.81
N SER A 281 22.88 15.52 38.24
CA SER A 281 21.75 16.24 37.64
C SER A 281 21.78 17.74 37.97
N ILE A 282 22.20 18.10 39.20
CA ILE A 282 22.40 19.51 39.59
C ILE A 282 23.51 20.13 38.74
N LEU A 283 24.66 19.47 38.61
CA LEU A 283 25.76 19.95 37.76
C LEU A 283 25.34 20.08 36.30
N GLN A 284 24.56 19.14 35.77
CA GLN A 284 24.03 19.20 34.42
C GLN A 284 23.04 20.37 34.25
N ALA A 285 22.21 20.66 35.26
CA ALA A 285 21.31 21.81 35.27
C ALA A 285 22.09 23.15 35.33
N GLU A 286 23.17 23.19 36.11
CA GLU A 286 24.04 24.36 36.22
C GLU A 286 24.81 24.61 34.91
N ILE A 287 25.40 23.57 34.32
CA ILE A 287 26.07 23.65 33.00
C ILE A 287 25.08 24.11 31.92
N THR A 288 23.84 23.60 31.91
CA THR A 288 22.83 24.03 30.94
C THR A 288 22.37 25.47 31.17
N GLN A 289 22.30 25.96 32.42
CA GLN A 289 22.03 27.37 32.71
C GLN A 289 23.19 28.28 32.30
N ILE A 290 24.44 27.87 32.54
CA ILE A 290 25.64 28.62 32.10
C ILE A 290 25.71 28.64 30.56
N ALA A 291 25.46 27.52 29.88
CA ALA A 291 25.42 27.43 28.42
C ALA A 291 24.30 28.30 27.80
N LYS A 292 23.15 28.41 28.48
CA LYS A 292 22.06 29.33 28.08
C LYS A 292 22.43 30.80 28.29
N LYS A 293 23.04 31.13 29.44
CA LYS A 293 23.48 32.50 29.78
C LYS A 293 24.61 33.00 28.86
N THR A 294 25.43 32.10 28.34
CA THR A 294 26.54 32.39 27.42
C THR A 294 26.12 32.38 25.94
N GLY A 295 24.86 32.08 25.62
CA GLY A 295 24.37 32.02 24.23
C GLY A 295 24.94 30.85 23.40
N MET A 296 25.66 29.92 24.03
CA MET A 296 26.36 28.82 23.35
C MET A 296 25.50 27.56 23.14
N SER A 297 24.26 27.53 23.67
CA SER A 297 23.44 26.31 23.70
C SER A 297 22.98 25.80 22.32
N SER A 298 22.81 26.68 21.33
CA SER A 298 22.47 26.29 19.96
C SER A 298 23.71 25.92 19.15
N SER A 299 24.76 26.74 19.23
CA SER A 299 26.03 26.51 18.52
C SER A 299 26.75 25.24 18.94
N VAL A 300 26.73 24.86 20.23
CA VAL A 300 27.35 23.61 20.70
C VAL A 300 26.58 22.38 20.23
N LYS A 301 25.23 22.44 20.19
CA LYS A 301 24.41 21.35 19.61
C LYS A 301 24.61 21.23 18.10
N LEU A 302 24.74 22.35 17.39
CA LEU A 302 25.12 22.39 15.97
C LEU A 302 26.53 21.83 15.73
N ALA A 303 27.50 22.14 16.59
CA ALA A 303 28.85 21.60 16.51
C ALA A 303 28.93 20.09 16.82
N MET A 304 28.03 19.55 17.65
CA MET A 304 27.90 18.11 17.88
C MET A 304 27.22 17.36 16.72
N LEU A 305 26.52 18.07 15.82
CA LEU A 305 25.84 17.49 14.65
C LEU A 305 26.76 17.31 13.45
N THR A 306 27.65 18.28 13.22
CA THR A 306 28.73 18.11 12.24
C THR A 306 29.50 16.85 12.60
N PRO A 307 29.55 15.84 11.71
CA PRO A 307 30.34 14.65 11.98
C PRO A 307 31.75 15.12 12.29
N SER A 308 32.35 14.56 13.34
CA SER A 308 33.79 14.64 13.59
C SER A 308 34.57 13.86 12.51
N SER A 309 34.13 13.90 11.25
CA SER A 309 34.89 13.48 10.08
C SER A 309 35.96 14.51 9.73
N SER A 310 36.02 15.64 10.43
CA SER A 310 37.28 16.30 10.71
C SER A 310 38.09 15.51 11.74
N THR A 311 38.38 14.23 11.44
CA THR A 311 39.81 13.89 11.50
C THR A 311 40.44 14.95 10.60
N VAL A 312 41.10 15.93 11.22
CA VAL A 312 41.99 16.84 10.53
C VAL A 312 43.00 15.90 9.88
N SER A 313 42.65 15.41 8.68
CA SER A 313 43.62 14.85 7.79
C SER A 313 44.49 16.05 7.52
N ASP A 314 45.75 15.99 7.96
CA ASP A 314 46.74 16.97 7.54
C ASP A 314 46.53 17.14 6.04
N VAL A 315 46.18 18.37 5.64
CA VAL A 315 45.90 18.69 4.24
C VAL A 315 47.11 18.16 3.47
N PRO A 316 46.92 17.15 2.59
CA PRO A 316 48.04 16.55 1.91
C PRO A 316 48.81 17.66 1.19
N VAL A 317 50.14 17.61 1.29
CA VAL A 317 51.00 18.61 0.63
C VAL A 317 50.75 18.62 -0.88
N VAL A 318 50.27 17.50 -1.44
CA VAL A 318 49.87 17.36 -2.84
C VAL A 318 48.56 16.57 -2.90
N GLU A 319 47.61 17.05 -3.69
CA GLU A 319 46.36 16.32 -3.92
C GLU A 319 46.58 15.08 -4.80
N TRP A 320 45.78 14.03 -4.61
CA TRP A 320 45.98 12.71 -5.25
C TRP A 320 45.96 12.73 -6.78
N TRP A 321 45.33 13.73 -7.41
CA TRP A 321 45.32 13.88 -8.87
C TRP A 321 46.62 14.52 -9.39
N ASP A 322 47.25 15.36 -8.58
CA ASP A 322 48.54 15.98 -8.89
C ASP A 322 49.72 15.04 -8.64
N GLU A 323 49.64 14.14 -7.66
CA GLU A 323 50.69 13.15 -7.35
C GLU A 323 51.03 12.23 -8.54
N VAL A 324 50.04 11.99 -9.41
CA VAL A 324 50.25 11.18 -10.63
C VAL A 324 51.16 11.90 -11.60
N VAL A 325 51.10 13.24 -11.64
CA VAL A 325 51.85 14.10 -12.55
C VAL A 325 53.18 14.55 -11.92
N LEU A 326 53.13 15.02 -10.67
CA LEU A 326 54.26 15.50 -9.89
C LEU A 326 55.05 14.35 -9.27
N GLY A 327 56.39 14.42 -9.30
CA GLY A 327 57.26 13.50 -8.56
C GLY A 327 57.41 13.80 -7.06
N GLY A 328 56.77 14.87 -6.57
CA GLY A 328 56.93 15.42 -5.21
C GLY A 328 55.99 16.60 -4.94
N GLY A 329 56.36 17.52 -4.03
CA GLY A 329 55.56 18.70 -3.64
C GLY A 329 55.33 19.73 -4.75
N TYR A 330 54.37 20.65 -4.56
CA TYR A 330 54.07 21.75 -5.49
C TYR A 330 55.26 22.71 -5.75
N GLU A 331 56.28 22.69 -4.90
CA GLU A 331 57.54 23.43 -5.07
C GLU A 331 58.44 22.87 -6.20
N MET A 332 58.16 21.64 -6.68
CA MET A 332 58.96 20.95 -7.72
C MET A 332 58.38 21.10 -9.13
N ILE A 333 57.48 22.06 -9.35
CA ILE A 333 56.93 22.35 -10.69
C ILE A 333 58.06 22.93 -11.58
N PRO A 334 58.41 22.30 -12.72
CA PRO A 334 59.46 22.82 -13.59
C PRO A 334 59.07 24.16 -14.24
N ASN A 335 59.83 25.23 -14.00
CA ASN A 335 59.50 26.58 -14.51
C ASN A 335 59.89 26.82 -15.98
N GLU A 336 60.86 26.09 -16.55
CA GLU A 336 61.38 26.44 -17.89
C GLU A 336 61.58 25.27 -18.87
N ASN A 337 61.60 24.00 -18.44
CA ASN A 337 61.79 22.85 -19.34
C ASN A 337 60.91 21.64 -18.95
N LEU A 338 59.63 21.67 -19.35
CA LEU A 338 58.66 20.57 -19.21
C LEU A 338 59.14 19.26 -19.89
N ASP A 339 59.96 19.37 -20.94
CA ASP A 339 60.44 18.23 -21.74
C ASP A 339 61.57 17.43 -21.06
N SER A 340 62.20 17.96 -20.00
CA SER A 340 63.28 17.27 -19.28
C SER A 340 62.76 16.30 -18.22
N ASP A 341 61.51 16.46 -17.77
CA ASP A 341 60.96 15.63 -16.71
C ASP A 341 60.22 14.42 -17.31
N SER A 342 60.89 13.26 -17.24
CA SER A 342 60.42 12.02 -17.86
C SER A 342 59.04 11.55 -17.37
N LYS A 343 58.58 12.03 -16.20
CA LYS A 343 57.26 11.71 -15.64
C LYS A 343 56.18 12.56 -16.31
N TYR A 344 56.39 13.87 -16.42
CA TYR A 344 55.47 14.80 -17.08
C TYR A 344 55.22 14.45 -18.54
N VAL A 345 56.27 14.15 -19.30
CA VAL A 345 56.18 13.76 -20.73
C VAL A 345 55.40 12.44 -20.91
N LYS A 346 55.41 11.56 -19.91
CA LYS A 346 54.64 10.30 -19.94
C LYS A 346 53.18 10.48 -19.55
N THR A 347 52.86 11.41 -18.66
CA THR A 347 51.50 11.58 -18.12
C THR A 347 50.66 12.57 -18.91
N VAL A 348 51.27 13.68 -19.35
CA VAL A 348 50.57 14.75 -20.07
C VAL A 348 51.00 14.69 -21.53
N THR A 349 50.07 14.30 -22.39
CA THR A 349 50.27 14.26 -23.85
C THR A 349 49.24 15.14 -24.53
N ASN A 350 49.43 15.39 -25.82
CA ASN A 350 48.44 16.07 -26.68
C ASN A 350 47.21 15.21 -27.02
N LEU A 351 47.10 14.00 -26.46
CA LEU A 351 45.97 13.10 -26.66
C LEU A 351 44.83 13.46 -25.71
N VAL A 352 43.61 13.55 -26.26
CA VAL A 352 42.39 13.78 -25.49
C VAL A 352 41.63 12.47 -25.37
N GLU A 353 41.48 11.97 -24.15
CA GLU A 353 40.66 10.80 -23.87
C GLU A 353 39.17 11.15 -23.93
N HIS A 354 38.39 10.33 -24.63
CA HIS A 354 36.94 10.38 -24.58
C HIS A 354 36.47 9.33 -23.57
N PRO A 355 36.05 9.73 -22.36
CA PRO A 355 35.69 8.77 -21.32
C PRO A 355 34.50 7.90 -21.75
N ILE A 356 34.38 6.73 -21.13
CA ILE A 356 33.32 5.78 -21.43
C ILE A 356 31.96 6.44 -21.18
N GLN A 357 31.12 6.47 -22.22
CA GLN A 357 29.75 6.96 -22.10
C GLN A 357 28.92 5.97 -21.28
N LEU A 358 28.64 6.33 -20.03
CA LEU A 358 27.71 5.59 -19.17
C LEU A 358 26.28 5.89 -19.57
N LYS A 359 25.41 4.87 -19.53
CA LYS A 359 23.98 5.08 -19.72
C LYS A 359 23.39 5.89 -18.56
N PRO A 360 22.42 6.77 -18.82
CA PRO A 360 21.71 7.48 -17.75
C PRO A 360 21.08 6.48 -16.75
N PRO A 361 21.17 6.74 -15.44
CA PRO A 361 20.53 5.89 -14.42
C PRO A 361 19.01 5.75 -14.59
N ASP A 362 18.36 6.77 -15.18
CA ASP A 362 16.91 6.85 -15.35
C ASP A 362 16.38 6.10 -16.58
N GLU A 363 17.26 5.53 -17.42
CA GLU A 363 16.82 4.87 -18.64
C GLU A 363 16.19 3.50 -18.35
N PRO A 364 14.91 3.27 -18.71
CA PRO A 364 14.24 1.99 -18.50
C PRO A 364 14.96 0.88 -19.26
N LEU A 365 15.31 -0.21 -18.57
CA LEU A 365 15.94 -1.39 -19.20
C LEU A 365 15.08 -1.99 -20.32
N GLN A 366 13.76 -1.77 -20.28
CA GLN A 366 12.81 -2.20 -21.30
C GLN A 366 12.26 -0.98 -22.06
N PRO A 367 12.16 -1.05 -23.40
CA PRO A 367 11.61 0.04 -24.19
C PRO A 367 10.17 0.33 -23.76
N GLN A 368 9.86 1.60 -23.49
CA GLN A 368 8.52 2.01 -23.11
C GLN A 368 7.63 2.11 -24.35
N TYR A 369 6.61 1.25 -24.42
CA TYR A 369 5.61 1.31 -25.48
C TYR A 369 4.52 2.34 -25.15
N LEU A 370 4.26 3.25 -26.08
CA LEU A 370 3.15 4.20 -25.96
C LEU A 370 1.81 3.46 -26.00
N LYS A 371 0.91 3.85 -25.08
CA LYS A 371 -0.45 3.31 -25.06
C LYS A 371 -1.22 3.84 -26.27
N VAL A 372 -1.75 2.94 -27.08
CA VAL A 372 -2.59 3.30 -28.23
C VAL A 372 -3.97 3.75 -27.73
N TYR A 373 -4.36 4.97 -28.08
CA TYR A 373 -5.68 5.51 -27.81
C TYR A 373 -6.51 5.53 -29.09
N LEU A 374 -7.70 4.96 -29.03
CA LEU A 374 -8.63 4.94 -30.16
C LEU A 374 -9.68 6.03 -30.03
N THR A 375 -10.07 6.65 -31.15
CA THR A 375 -11.20 7.58 -31.16
C THR A 375 -12.52 6.84 -30.92
N SER A 376 -13.57 7.56 -30.49
CA SER A 376 -14.91 6.96 -30.35
C SER A 376 -15.45 6.37 -31.67
N ARG A 377 -15.04 6.90 -32.84
CA ARG A 377 -15.43 6.39 -34.15
C ARG A 377 -14.71 5.08 -34.46
N GLU A 378 -13.41 4.99 -34.23
CA GLU A 378 -12.62 3.76 -34.36
C GLU A 378 -13.11 2.66 -33.41
N ARG A 379 -13.34 2.98 -32.13
CA ARG A 379 -13.90 2.02 -31.16
C ARG A 379 -15.23 1.44 -31.65
N LYS A 380 -16.10 2.27 -32.21
CA LYS A 380 -17.37 1.81 -32.82
C LYS A 380 -17.12 0.97 -34.08
N LYS A 381 -16.14 1.32 -34.92
CA LYS A 381 -15.77 0.57 -36.13
C LYS A 381 -15.24 -0.82 -35.79
N ILE A 382 -14.25 -0.91 -34.90
CA ILE A 382 -13.67 -2.18 -34.42
C ILE A 382 -14.76 -3.04 -33.75
N ARG A 383 -15.58 -2.46 -32.86
CA ARG A 383 -16.69 -3.20 -32.24
C ARG A 383 -17.66 -3.79 -33.27
N ARG A 384 -17.97 -3.05 -34.35
CA ARG A 384 -18.85 -3.53 -35.42
C ARG A 384 -18.20 -4.62 -36.26
N GLN A 385 -16.92 -4.45 -36.62
CA GLN A 385 -16.16 -5.45 -37.36
C GLN A 385 -16.03 -6.75 -36.57
N ASN A 386 -15.60 -6.71 -35.30
CA ASN A 386 -15.50 -7.91 -34.45
C ASN A 386 -16.85 -8.60 -34.24
N ARG A 387 -17.95 -7.83 -34.15
CA ARG A 387 -19.30 -8.42 -34.09
C ARG A 387 -19.71 -9.07 -35.40
N LYS A 388 -19.41 -8.45 -36.54
CA LYS A 388 -19.70 -8.98 -37.87
C LYS A 388 -18.90 -10.26 -38.12
N GLU A 389 -17.63 -10.27 -37.75
CA GLU A 389 -16.74 -11.43 -37.83
C GLU A 389 -17.22 -12.56 -36.93
N ALA A 390 -17.51 -12.30 -35.65
CA ALA A 390 -18.03 -13.33 -34.74
C ALA A 390 -19.39 -13.90 -35.20
N GLN A 391 -20.26 -13.07 -35.79
CA GLN A 391 -21.50 -13.54 -36.40
C GLN A 391 -21.23 -14.40 -37.64
N LYS A 392 -20.29 -13.98 -38.50
CA LYS A 392 -19.89 -14.73 -39.69
C LYS A 392 -19.31 -16.10 -39.32
N GLU A 393 -18.42 -16.14 -38.34
CA GLU A 393 -17.84 -17.36 -37.79
C GLU A 393 -18.92 -18.30 -37.23
N GLN A 394 -19.90 -17.77 -36.48
CA GLN A 394 -21.02 -18.55 -35.97
C GLN A 394 -21.88 -19.12 -37.12
N THR A 395 -22.17 -18.32 -38.15
CA THR A 395 -22.92 -18.77 -39.33
C THR A 395 -22.15 -19.82 -40.13
N GLU A 396 -20.83 -19.65 -40.29
CA GLU A 396 -19.96 -20.63 -40.94
C GLU A 396 -19.91 -21.94 -40.16
N LYS A 397 -19.82 -21.90 -38.82
CA LYS A 397 -19.91 -23.11 -37.97
C LYS A 397 -21.25 -23.84 -38.11
N ILE A 398 -22.35 -23.12 -38.25
CA ILE A 398 -23.68 -23.72 -38.51
C ILE A 398 -23.72 -24.32 -39.91
N ARG A 399 -23.19 -23.61 -40.92
CA ARG A 399 -23.15 -24.09 -42.32
C ARG A 399 -22.32 -25.37 -42.45
N LEU A 400 -21.23 -25.48 -41.70
CA LEU A 400 -20.37 -26.66 -41.63
C LEU A 400 -20.97 -27.78 -40.76
N GLY A 401 -22.08 -27.53 -40.04
CA GLY A 401 -22.74 -28.52 -39.18
C GLY A 401 -22.06 -28.77 -37.83
N LEU A 402 -21.02 -28.01 -37.46
CA LEU A 402 -20.35 -28.14 -36.15
C LEU A 402 -21.24 -27.69 -34.99
N ILE A 403 -22.18 -26.76 -35.25
CA ILE A 403 -23.12 -26.26 -34.25
C ILE A 403 -24.53 -26.34 -34.83
N LYS A 404 -25.46 -26.94 -34.06
CA LYS A 404 -26.89 -26.96 -34.41
C LYS A 404 -27.45 -25.53 -34.48
N ALA A 405 -28.32 -25.28 -35.47
CA ALA A 405 -29.00 -24.00 -35.59
C ALA A 405 -29.70 -23.61 -34.26
N PRO A 406 -29.51 -22.37 -33.77
CA PRO A 406 -30.10 -21.96 -32.49
C PRO A 406 -31.62 -21.93 -32.58
N GLU A 407 -32.29 -22.46 -31.56
CA GLU A 407 -33.75 -22.46 -31.46
C GLU A 407 -34.33 -21.04 -31.38
N PRO A 408 -35.56 -20.82 -31.89
CA PRO A 408 -36.19 -19.49 -31.91
C PRO A 408 -36.35 -18.95 -30.49
N LYS A 409 -36.10 -17.65 -30.34
CA LYS A 409 -36.12 -17.00 -29.03
C LYS A 409 -37.56 -16.79 -28.54
N VAL A 410 -38.14 -17.76 -27.83
CA VAL A 410 -39.49 -17.61 -27.25
C VAL A 410 -39.44 -16.81 -25.93
N LYS A 411 -40.43 -15.96 -25.71
CA LYS A 411 -40.71 -15.24 -24.45
C LYS A 411 -42.16 -15.53 -24.08
N LEU A 412 -42.55 -15.38 -22.82
CA LEU A 412 -43.97 -15.53 -22.42
C LEU A 412 -44.87 -14.58 -23.24
N SER A 413 -44.41 -13.34 -23.48
CA SER A 413 -45.11 -12.37 -24.35
C SER A 413 -45.27 -12.81 -25.81
N ASN A 414 -44.37 -13.65 -26.31
CA ASN A 414 -44.33 -14.09 -27.71
C ASN A 414 -44.84 -15.53 -27.86
N LEU A 415 -45.30 -16.16 -26.76
CA LEU A 415 -45.67 -17.57 -26.71
C LEU A 415 -46.82 -17.87 -27.67
N MET A 416 -47.92 -17.12 -27.56
CA MET A 416 -49.11 -17.32 -28.41
C MET A 416 -48.86 -17.02 -29.89
N ARG A 417 -47.88 -16.15 -30.21
CA ARG A 417 -47.53 -15.83 -31.60
C ARG A 417 -46.63 -16.88 -32.26
N VAL A 418 -45.79 -17.57 -31.48
CA VAL A 418 -44.76 -18.49 -32.00
C VAL A 418 -45.21 -19.95 -31.90
N LEU A 419 -45.91 -20.32 -30.84
CA LEU A 419 -46.37 -21.68 -30.56
C LEU A 419 -47.90 -21.72 -30.39
N GLY A 420 -48.65 -20.88 -31.11
CA GLY A 420 -50.10 -20.73 -30.93
C GLY A 420 -50.88 -22.02 -31.15
N SER A 421 -50.55 -22.81 -32.17
CA SER A 421 -51.18 -24.12 -32.42
C SER A 421 -50.97 -25.10 -31.26
N ASP A 422 -49.75 -25.14 -30.73
CA ASP A 422 -49.34 -26.09 -29.68
C ASP A 422 -49.78 -25.61 -28.29
N ALA A 423 -49.84 -24.30 -28.09
CA ALA A 423 -50.30 -23.67 -26.86
C ALA A 423 -51.82 -23.77 -26.68
N VAL A 424 -52.59 -23.92 -27.77
CA VAL A 424 -54.03 -24.20 -27.71
C VAL A 424 -54.30 -25.64 -27.28
N GLN A 425 -53.42 -26.58 -27.65
CA GLN A 425 -53.54 -27.99 -27.25
C GLN A 425 -53.15 -28.19 -25.77
N ASP A 426 -51.95 -27.75 -25.37
CA ASP A 426 -51.44 -27.90 -24.00
C ASP A 426 -50.82 -26.59 -23.46
N PRO A 427 -51.61 -25.67 -22.89
CA PRO A 427 -51.11 -24.35 -22.47
C PRO A 427 -50.03 -24.45 -21.39
N THR A 428 -50.20 -25.34 -20.41
CA THR A 428 -49.28 -25.51 -19.28
C THR A 428 -47.92 -26.08 -19.71
N LYS A 429 -47.91 -27.03 -20.66
CA LYS A 429 -46.68 -27.67 -21.16
C LYS A 429 -45.84 -26.69 -21.96
N VAL A 430 -46.49 -25.91 -22.83
CA VAL A 430 -45.82 -24.89 -23.64
C VAL A 430 -45.32 -23.74 -22.76
N GLU A 431 -46.09 -23.32 -21.76
CA GLU A 431 -45.64 -22.32 -20.78
C GLU A 431 -44.43 -22.81 -19.98
N ALA A 432 -44.46 -24.05 -19.46
CA ALA A 432 -43.35 -24.65 -18.73
C ALA A 432 -42.08 -24.76 -19.60
N HIS A 433 -42.22 -25.12 -20.88
CA HIS A 433 -41.10 -25.18 -21.82
C HIS A 433 -40.49 -23.79 -22.06
N VAL A 434 -41.32 -22.77 -22.29
CA VAL A 434 -40.85 -21.39 -22.49
C VAL A 434 -40.22 -20.82 -21.22
N ARG A 435 -40.79 -21.09 -20.03
CA ARG A 435 -40.18 -20.74 -18.74
C ARG A 435 -38.82 -21.43 -18.57
N LYS A 436 -38.70 -22.71 -18.92
CA LYS A 436 -37.43 -23.45 -18.91
C LYS A 436 -36.41 -22.82 -19.86
N GLN A 437 -36.78 -22.45 -21.08
CA GLN A 437 -35.88 -21.74 -22.02
C GLN A 437 -35.47 -20.36 -21.49
N VAL A 438 -36.39 -19.60 -20.89
CA VAL A 438 -36.10 -18.30 -20.25
C VAL A 438 -35.11 -18.48 -19.11
N ALA A 439 -35.39 -19.43 -18.20
CA ALA A 439 -34.53 -19.77 -17.08
C ALA A 439 -33.16 -20.28 -17.53
N GLU A 440 -33.09 -21.08 -18.59
CA GLU A 440 -31.83 -21.56 -19.14
C GLU A 440 -31.00 -20.43 -19.73
N ARG A 441 -31.63 -19.48 -20.44
CA ARG A 441 -30.93 -18.27 -20.92
C ARG A 441 -30.41 -17.41 -19.77
N GLN A 442 -31.23 -17.23 -18.73
CA GLN A 442 -30.83 -16.49 -17.54
C GLN A 442 -29.65 -17.18 -16.84
N ARG A 443 -29.75 -18.50 -16.63
CA ARG A 443 -28.68 -19.33 -16.08
C ARG A 443 -27.42 -19.25 -16.93
N LYS A 444 -27.50 -19.38 -18.26
CA LYS A 444 -26.35 -19.23 -19.17
C LYS A 444 -25.69 -17.86 -19.08
N HIS A 445 -26.48 -16.79 -18.92
CA HIS A 445 -25.95 -15.44 -18.70
C HIS A 445 -25.25 -15.32 -17.34
N GLU A 446 -25.86 -15.84 -16.29
CA GLU A 446 -25.29 -15.83 -14.94
C GLU A 446 -24.03 -16.69 -14.83
N THR A 447 -24.02 -17.90 -15.40
CA THR A 447 -22.84 -18.76 -15.43
C THR A 447 -21.72 -18.12 -16.24
N ALA A 448 -22.00 -17.51 -17.40
CA ALA A 448 -21.00 -16.76 -18.16
C ALA A 448 -20.45 -15.55 -17.37
N ASN A 449 -21.30 -14.88 -16.59
CA ASN A 449 -20.85 -13.78 -15.72
C ASN A 449 -20.02 -14.29 -14.54
N GLN A 450 -20.40 -15.41 -13.94
CA GLN A 450 -19.66 -16.07 -12.87
C GLN A 450 -18.29 -16.57 -13.36
N GLN A 451 -18.22 -17.16 -14.56
CA GLN A 451 -16.96 -17.59 -15.18
C GLN A 451 -16.04 -16.40 -15.49
N ARG A 452 -16.58 -15.25 -15.91
CA ARG A 452 -15.79 -14.01 -16.12
C ARG A 452 -15.44 -13.29 -14.81
N LYS A 453 -16.18 -13.54 -13.74
CA LYS A 453 -15.99 -12.89 -12.44
C LYS A 453 -14.70 -13.41 -11.84
N LEU A 454 -13.71 -12.53 -11.73
CA LEU A 454 -12.44 -12.89 -11.08
C LEU A 454 -12.68 -13.47 -9.69
N THR A 455 -11.94 -14.54 -9.38
CA THR A 455 -11.86 -15.10 -8.04
C THR A 455 -11.31 -14.06 -7.06
N LYS A 456 -11.58 -14.21 -5.77
CA LYS A 456 -11.12 -13.27 -4.73
C LYS A 456 -9.59 -13.10 -4.79
N GLU A 457 -8.88 -14.21 -4.99
CA GLU A 457 -7.42 -14.27 -5.12
C GLU A 457 -6.91 -13.52 -6.35
N GLN A 458 -7.50 -13.74 -7.52
CA GLN A 458 -7.15 -13.01 -8.74
C GLN A 458 -7.42 -11.51 -8.61
N ARG A 459 -8.45 -11.10 -7.85
CA ARG A 459 -8.70 -9.68 -7.58
C ARG A 459 -7.64 -9.09 -6.66
N SER A 460 -7.27 -9.78 -5.59
CA SER A 460 -6.20 -9.32 -4.71
C SER A 460 -4.89 -9.22 -5.48
N GLU A 461 -4.56 -10.19 -6.32
CA GLU A 461 -3.35 -10.16 -7.14
C GLU A 461 -3.36 -9.00 -8.15
N LYS A 462 -4.49 -8.78 -8.85
CA LYS A 462 -4.63 -7.59 -9.72
C LYS A 462 -4.52 -6.28 -8.94
N LYS A 463 -5.00 -6.23 -7.69
CA LYS A 463 -4.89 -5.05 -6.82
C LYS A 463 -3.44 -4.85 -6.35
N ILE A 464 -2.77 -5.92 -5.93
CA ILE A 464 -1.35 -5.92 -5.54
C ILE A 464 -0.51 -5.48 -6.73
N ARG A 465 -0.71 -6.04 -7.94
CA ARG A 465 0.01 -5.64 -9.15
C ARG A 465 -0.26 -4.18 -9.56
N LYS A 466 -1.44 -3.63 -9.24
CA LYS A 466 -1.75 -2.22 -9.48
C LYS A 466 -1.02 -1.30 -8.50
N ILE A 467 -0.86 -1.73 -7.24
CA ILE A 467 -0.23 -0.97 -6.16
C ILE A 467 1.28 -1.12 -6.19
N LYS A 468 1.79 -2.32 -6.47
CA LYS A 468 3.21 -2.66 -6.63
C LYS A 468 3.69 -2.03 -7.93
N GLU A 469 4.15 -0.79 -7.83
CA GLU A 469 4.76 -0.08 -8.94
C GLU A 469 6.17 -0.60 -9.19
N ASP A 470 6.61 -0.52 -10.43
CA ASP A 470 7.99 -0.81 -10.77
C ASP A 470 8.87 0.31 -10.20
N THR A 471 9.64 -0.05 -9.18
CA THR A 471 10.56 0.87 -8.48
C THR A 471 12.01 0.58 -8.90
N SER A 472 12.20 -0.09 -10.04
CA SER A 472 13.52 -0.50 -10.54
C SER A 472 14.38 0.67 -11.03
N LEU A 473 13.75 1.71 -11.56
CA LEU A 473 14.44 2.89 -12.11
C LEU A 473 14.79 3.90 -11.02
N ALA A 474 13.78 4.25 -10.24
CA ALA A 474 13.82 5.33 -9.29
C ALA A 474 12.86 4.99 -8.13
N VAL A 475 13.34 5.21 -6.92
CA VAL A 475 12.58 5.06 -5.69
C VAL A 475 12.24 6.44 -5.19
N HIS A 476 10.95 6.76 -5.06
CA HIS A 476 10.57 8.01 -4.41
C HIS A 476 10.65 7.82 -2.90
N VAL A 477 11.30 8.75 -2.22
CA VAL A 477 11.49 8.74 -0.78
C VAL A 477 10.87 9.99 -0.19
N ALA A 478 10.16 9.80 0.93
CA ALA A 478 9.53 10.88 1.67
C ALA A 478 9.88 10.77 3.15
N LEU A 479 10.23 11.91 3.73
CA LEU A 479 10.66 12.05 5.11
C LEU A 479 9.63 12.88 5.88
N TYR A 480 8.95 12.26 6.83
CA TYR A 480 7.99 12.96 7.69
C TYR A 480 8.53 13.07 9.12
N LYS A 481 8.44 14.28 9.67
CA LYS A 481 8.63 14.55 11.10
C LYS A 481 7.29 14.57 11.79
N VAL A 482 7.19 13.87 12.92
CA VAL A 482 6.03 13.90 13.81
C VAL A 482 6.52 14.16 15.23
N LYS A 483 5.91 15.12 15.94
CA LYS A 483 6.31 15.44 17.32
C LYS A 483 6.09 14.26 18.28
N SER A 484 4.95 13.58 18.19
CA SER A 484 4.64 12.39 18.99
C SER A 484 3.96 11.29 18.17
N LEU A 485 4.48 10.05 18.23
CA LEU A 485 3.83 8.88 17.62
C LEU A 485 3.47 7.82 18.69
N VAL A 486 3.21 8.26 19.92
CA VAL A 486 2.91 7.39 21.06
C VAL A 486 1.52 6.75 20.93
N HIS A 487 0.57 7.43 20.27
CA HIS A 487 -0.80 6.94 20.16
C HIS A 487 -0.89 5.66 19.30
N PRO A 488 -1.38 4.53 19.85
CA PRO A 488 -1.38 3.24 19.15
C PRO A 488 -2.17 3.24 17.84
N ALA A 489 -3.29 3.95 17.77
CA ALA A 489 -4.12 3.94 16.57
C ALA A 489 -3.48 4.69 15.40
N LYS A 490 -2.86 5.85 15.65
CA LYS A 490 -2.11 6.59 14.62
C LYS A 490 -0.87 5.83 14.20
N LYS A 491 -0.09 5.30 15.15
CA LYS A 491 1.05 4.41 14.87
C LYS A 491 0.66 3.23 13.98
N PHE A 492 -0.42 2.52 14.34
CA PHE A 492 -0.94 1.39 13.55
C PHE A 492 -1.38 1.81 12.14
N LYS A 493 -2.05 2.98 12.00
CA LYS A 493 -2.42 3.52 10.70
C LYS A 493 -1.18 3.77 9.83
N VAL A 494 -0.14 4.41 10.36
CA VAL A 494 1.10 4.68 9.63
C VAL A 494 1.76 3.37 9.20
N GLU A 495 1.97 2.44 10.13
CA GLU A 495 2.64 1.16 9.86
C GLU A 495 1.85 0.27 8.87
N MET A 496 0.55 0.09 9.10
CA MET A 496 -0.27 -0.77 8.25
C MET A 496 -0.51 -0.21 6.87
N ASN A 497 -0.69 1.11 6.72
CA ASN A 497 -0.88 1.68 5.38
C ASN A 497 0.42 1.57 4.57
N ALA A 498 1.59 1.77 5.19
CA ALA A 498 2.86 1.59 4.51
C ALA A 498 3.04 0.13 4.03
N LYS A 499 2.71 -0.85 4.89
CA LYS A 499 2.69 -2.28 4.52
C LYS A 499 1.68 -2.62 3.42
N GLN A 500 0.45 -2.11 3.52
CA GLN A 500 -0.62 -2.34 2.52
C GLN A 500 -0.31 -1.71 1.16
N LEU A 501 0.43 -0.60 1.16
CA LEU A 501 0.91 0.05 -0.07
C LEU A 501 2.17 -0.61 -0.63
N HIS A 502 2.73 -1.66 0.01
CA HIS A 502 3.99 -2.30 -0.35
C HIS A 502 5.17 -1.30 -0.41
N MET A 503 5.15 -0.33 0.49
CA MET A 503 6.23 0.62 0.69
C MET A 503 7.28 0.00 1.62
N THR A 504 8.52 0.46 1.48
CA THR A 504 9.65 0.11 2.34
C THR A 504 9.99 1.32 3.19
N GLY A 505 10.73 1.14 4.29
CA GLY A 505 11.10 2.26 5.14
C GLY A 505 11.33 1.93 6.60
N LEU A 506 11.41 2.98 7.41
CA LEU A 506 11.70 2.87 8.83
C LEU A 506 10.94 3.95 9.61
N ILE A 507 10.32 3.55 10.72
CA ILE A 507 9.70 4.46 11.68
C ILE A 507 10.59 4.50 12.90
N LEU A 508 11.27 5.62 13.10
CA LEU A 508 12.11 5.88 14.28
C LEU A 508 11.30 6.65 15.31
N LEU A 509 11.21 6.05 16.50
CA LEU A 509 10.59 6.65 17.67
C LEU A 509 11.68 7.23 18.56
N HIS A 510 11.61 8.52 18.84
CA HIS A 510 12.45 9.23 19.80
C HIS A 510 11.60 10.26 20.53
N ASN A 511 12.01 10.65 21.74
CA ASN A 511 11.18 11.45 22.65
C ASN A 511 10.77 12.81 22.07
N ASN A 512 11.67 13.43 21.28
CA ASN A 512 11.46 14.78 20.75
C ASN A 512 11.13 14.81 19.25
N ILE A 513 11.58 13.81 18.49
CA ILE A 513 11.47 13.78 17.02
C ILE A 513 11.15 12.35 16.60
N ASN A 514 9.94 12.09 16.14
CA ASN A 514 9.62 10.82 15.49
C ASN A 514 9.81 10.99 13.99
N LEU A 515 10.64 10.14 13.40
CA LEU A 515 11.00 10.21 12.00
C LEU A 515 10.37 9.03 11.26
N VAL A 516 9.55 9.33 10.25
CA VAL A 516 8.91 8.33 9.40
C VAL A 516 9.52 8.46 8.01
N ILE A 517 10.39 7.50 7.67
CA ILE A 517 11.03 7.38 6.37
C ILE A 517 10.27 6.35 5.56
N VAL A 518 9.80 6.75 4.38
CA VAL A 518 9.06 5.83 3.50
C VAL A 518 9.57 5.94 2.08
N GLU A 519 9.86 4.78 1.50
CA GLU A 519 10.34 4.56 0.15
C GLU A 519 9.28 3.81 -0.66
N GLY A 520 9.04 4.23 -1.90
CA GLY A 520 8.07 3.57 -2.75
C GLY A 520 7.91 4.22 -4.12
N GLY A 521 6.89 3.77 -4.86
CA GLY A 521 6.50 4.37 -6.13
C GLY A 521 5.72 5.67 -5.96
N PRO A 522 5.62 6.51 -6.99
CA PRO A 522 4.96 7.82 -6.92
C PRO A 522 3.47 7.74 -6.56
N LYS A 523 2.73 6.71 -6.98
CA LYS A 523 1.31 6.55 -6.56
C LYS A 523 1.21 6.14 -5.11
N GLN A 524 2.12 5.30 -4.64
CA GLN A 524 2.20 4.88 -3.24
C GLN A 524 2.49 6.11 -2.36
N GLN A 525 3.49 6.91 -2.75
CA GLN A 525 3.85 8.15 -2.05
C GLN A 525 2.70 9.15 -2.02
N LYS A 526 1.98 9.38 -3.13
CA LYS A 526 0.82 10.27 -3.15
C LYS A 526 -0.29 9.82 -2.19
N ALA A 527 -0.54 8.51 -2.11
CA ALA A 527 -1.53 7.95 -1.19
C ALA A 527 -1.09 8.10 0.28
N PHE A 528 0.21 7.88 0.56
CA PHE A 528 0.79 7.99 1.89
C PHE A 528 0.93 9.44 2.37
N LYS A 529 1.34 10.37 1.51
CA LYS A 529 1.36 11.81 1.77
C LYS A 529 -0.02 12.34 2.16
N ASN A 530 -1.06 11.92 1.43
CA ASN A 530 -2.44 12.27 1.77
C ASN A 530 -2.89 11.63 3.11
N LEU A 531 -2.39 10.44 3.44
CA LEU A 531 -2.63 9.82 4.75
C LEU A 531 -2.00 10.66 5.87
N MET A 532 -0.72 10.96 5.76
CA MET A 532 0.06 11.65 6.78
C MET A 532 -0.39 13.10 6.97
N LEU A 533 -0.61 13.87 5.90
CA LEU A 533 -0.89 15.30 6.04
C LEU A 533 -2.38 15.63 6.21
N ASN A 534 -3.28 14.89 5.55
CA ASN A 534 -4.69 15.28 5.47
C ASN A 534 -5.65 14.34 6.22
N ARG A 535 -5.43 13.02 6.16
CA ARG A 535 -6.38 12.04 6.72
C ARG A 535 -6.17 11.79 8.20
N ILE A 536 -4.92 11.80 8.67
CA ILE A 536 -4.62 11.70 10.09
C ILE A 536 -4.64 13.12 10.66
N LYS A 537 -5.55 13.36 11.61
CA LYS A 537 -5.63 14.61 12.33
C LYS A 537 -4.62 14.61 13.48
N TRP A 538 -3.45 15.18 13.27
CA TRP A 538 -2.39 15.20 14.30
C TRP A 538 -2.73 16.13 15.46
N SER A 539 -3.34 17.28 15.18
CA SER A 539 -3.70 18.32 16.15
C SER A 539 -4.63 17.90 17.27
N ASP A 540 -5.38 16.80 17.09
CA ASP A 540 -6.37 16.31 18.06
C ASP A 540 -5.70 15.59 19.26
N GLU A 541 -4.37 15.43 19.22
CA GLU A 541 -3.59 14.84 20.30
C GLU A 541 -2.72 15.88 21.01
N ILE A 542 -2.72 15.79 22.34
CA ILE A 542 -1.76 16.45 23.22
C ILE A 542 -0.62 15.48 23.49
N ILE A 543 0.61 15.98 23.37
CA ILE A 543 1.83 15.20 23.60
C ILE A 543 1.79 14.57 25.01
N GLY A 544 1.87 13.23 25.09
CA GLY A 544 1.94 12.47 26.34
C GLY A 544 0.64 11.79 26.78
N GLN A 545 -0.51 12.12 26.21
CA GLN A 545 -1.78 11.44 26.52
C GLN A 545 -2.09 10.31 25.52
N LYS A 546 -2.48 9.14 26.04
CA LYS A 546 -2.93 7.98 25.24
C LYS A 546 -4.39 8.08 24.78
N LYS A 547 -5.13 9.10 25.24
CA LYS A 547 -6.54 9.33 24.87
C LYS A 547 -6.64 10.64 24.09
N GLU A 548 -7.55 10.66 23.13
CA GLU A 548 -7.88 11.85 22.33
C GLU A 548 -8.47 12.91 23.28
N ALA A 549 -7.99 14.15 23.17
CA ALA A 549 -8.55 15.25 23.95
C ALA A 549 -9.83 15.74 23.25
N GLU A 550 -11.00 15.54 23.88
CA GLU A 550 -12.29 15.94 23.30
C GLU A 550 -12.47 17.46 23.18
N ASN A 551 -11.69 18.26 23.94
CA ASN A 551 -11.79 19.72 23.97
C ASN A 551 -10.50 20.41 23.48
N LYS A 552 -10.65 21.34 22.53
CA LYS A 552 -9.56 22.13 21.93
C LYS A 552 -8.76 22.99 22.92
N ASP A 553 -9.31 23.26 24.11
CA ASP A 553 -8.77 24.21 25.09
C ASP A 553 -7.97 23.55 26.23
N THR A 554 -7.59 22.27 26.05
CA THR A 554 -6.71 21.61 27.02
C THR A 554 -5.26 22.07 26.83
N PRO A 555 -4.57 22.55 27.90
CA PRO A 555 -3.21 23.07 27.80
C PRO A 555 -2.22 21.93 27.51
N GLY A 556 -1.48 22.08 26.43
CA GLY A 556 -0.43 21.15 26.03
C GLY A 556 0.03 21.40 24.59
N GLU A 557 1.26 21.04 24.29
CA GLU A 557 1.80 21.18 22.94
C GLU A 557 1.08 20.19 22.00
N ARG A 558 0.49 20.72 20.93
CA ARG A 558 -0.26 19.93 19.95
C ARG A 558 0.71 19.21 19.04
N ASN A 559 0.35 17.97 18.72
CA ASN A 559 1.11 17.17 17.78
C ASN A 559 0.88 17.66 16.34
N ASP A 560 1.97 17.75 15.58
CA ASP A 560 1.95 18.09 14.16
C ASP A 560 2.78 17.07 13.35
N CYS A 561 2.51 17.05 12.05
CA CYS A 561 3.25 16.25 11.09
C CYS A 561 3.68 17.15 9.94
N THR A 562 4.98 17.21 9.69
CA THR A 562 5.57 18.01 8.61
C THR A 562 6.34 17.11 7.66
N LEU A 563 6.26 17.40 6.36
CA LEU A 563 7.10 16.78 5.35
C LEU A 563 8.41 17.57 5.29
N ILE A 564 9.51 16.94 5.68
CA ILE A 564 10.84 17.59 5.69
C ILE A 564 11.44 17.53 4.30
N TRP A 565 11.37 16.36 3.67
CA TRP A 565 12.02 16.12 2.39
C TRP A 565 11.21 15.12 1.55
N GLU A 566 11.18 15.36 0.24
CA GLU A 566 10.61 14.47 -0.76
C GLU A 566 11.57 14.47 -1.95
N GLY A 567 12.04 13.29 -2.34
CA GLY A 567 13.05 13.16 -3.37
C GLY A 567 13.04 11.78 -4.01
N ILE A 568 14.07 11.54 -4.82
CA ILE A 568 14.26 10.32 -5.59
C ILE A 568 15.63 9.75 -5.26
N ASP A 569 15.66 8.47 -4.90
CA ASP A 569 16.87 7.69 -4.71
C ASP A 569 16.97 6.60 -5.77
N LYS A 570 18.21 6.17 -6.06
CA LYS A 570 18.52 5.16 -7.08
C LYS A 570 18.00 3.77 -6.69
N GLN A 571 18.05 3.41 -5.41
CA GLN A 571 17.72 2.08 -4.91
C GLN A 571 16.99 2.18 -3.57
N ARG A 572 16.36 1.07 -3.14
CA ARG A 572 15.70 0.99 -1.84
C ARG A 572 16.75 0.65 -0.78
N ASN A 573 16.87 1.47 0.25
CA ASN A 573 17.83 1.24 1.33
C ASN A 573 17.21 0.43 2.49
N PHE A 574 15.88 0.41 2.57
CA PHE A 574 15.15 -0.31 3.60
C PHE A 574 14.43 -1.56 3.05
N GLY A 575 14.27 -2.55 3.91
CA GLY A 575 13.35 -3.67 3.69
C GLY A 575 11.91 -3.30 4.07
N GLU A 576 11.15 -4.26 4.59
CA GLU A 576 9.81 -3.98 5.13
C GLU A 576 9.85 -2.91 6.22
N VAL A 577 8.77 -2.12 6.31
CA VAL A 577 8.61 -1.08 7.32
C VAL A 577 8.71 -1.64 8.73
N LYS A 578 9.73 -1.19 9.47
CA LYS A 578 9.97 -1.55 10.87
C LYS A 578 9.86 -0.34 11.77
N CYS A 579 9.29 -0.54 12.95
CA CYS A 579 9.27 0.45 14.02
C CYS A 579 10.46 0.19 14.96
N MET A 580 11.38 1.14 15.06
CA MET A 580 12.56 1.08 15.93
C MET A 580 12.49 2.19 16.97
N LEU A 581 12.83 1.87 18.21
CA LEU A 581 12.91 2.85 19.31
C LEU A 581 14.38 3.22 19.53
N ALA A 582 14.67 4.51 19.50
CA ALA A 582 15.98 5.06 19.86
C ALA A 582 15.80 5.94 21.10
N THR A 583 16.55 5.65 22.15
CA THR A 583 16.51 6.47 23.39
C THR A 583 17.47 7.65 23.30
N LEU A 584 18.56 7.50 22.55
CA LEU A 584 19.58 8.51 22.31
C LEU A 584 19.60 8.92 20.85
N GLU A 585 19.89 10.19 20.60
CA GLU A 585 19.99 10.77 19.24
C GLU A 585 21.13 10.10 18.44
N LYS A 586 22.27 9.83 19.10
CA LYS A 586 23.39 9.08 18.51
C LYS A 586 22.97 7.67 18.05
N GLN A 587 22.12 7.00 18.82
CA GLN A 587 21.61 5.68 18.46
C GLN A 587 20.67 5.75 17.25
N ALA A 588 19.84 6.79 17.15
CA ALA A 588 18.99 7.01 15.98
C ALA A 588 19.82 7.21 14.70
N ARG A 589 20.89 8.01 14.79
CA ARG A 589 21.85 8.21 13.70
C ARG A 589 22.56 6.91 13.30
N GLU A 590 23.05 6.13 14.26
CA GLU A 590 23.73 4.84 14.00
C GLU A 590 22.80 3.82 13.31
N ILE A 591 21.52 3.79 13.66
CA ILE A 591 20.53 2.93 13.00
C ILE A 591 20.40 3.31 11.51
N LEU A 592 20.37 4.60 11.19
CA LEU A 592 20.26 5.07 9.81
C LEU A 592 21.57 4.97 9.04
N GLU A 593 22.70 5.11 9.72
CA GLU A 593 24.04 4.91 9.17
C GLU A 593 24.25 3.47 8.70
N LYS A 594 23.70 2.47 9.41
CA LYS A 594 23.67 1.07 8.96
C LYS A 594 22.95 0.87 7.62
N HIS A 595 22.03 1.77 7.28
CA HIS A 595 21.33 1.79 6.00
C HIS A 595 21.93 2.77 4.99
N GLY A 596 23.02 3.48 5.34
CA GLY A 596 23.66 4.49 4.48
C GLY A 596 22.90 5.82 4.40
N VAL A 597 21.95 6.08 5.31
CA VAL A 597 21.01 7.21 5.24
C VAL A 597 21.03 8.11 6.47
N ALA A 598 22.21 8.25 7.09
CA ALA A 598 22.40 9.08 8.29
C ALA A 598 21.98 10.54 8.08
N HIS A 599 22.15 11.07 6.86
CA HIS A 599 21.80 12.44 6.49
C HIS A 599 20.30 12.76 6.64
N PHE A 600 19.40 11.76 6.59
CA PHE A 600 17.98 11.97 6.87
C PHE A 600 17.73 12.36 8.33
N TRP A 601 18.50 11.79 9.27
CA TRP A 601 18.42 12.18 10.67
C TRP A 601 18.96 13.58 10.87
N ASP A 602 20.14 13.87 10.31
CA ASP A 602 20.80 15.16 10.46
C ASP A 602 19.93 16.31 9.90
N LEU A 603 19.22 16.07 8.78
CA LEU A 603 18.26 17.01 8.21
C LEU A 603 17.04 17.20 9.12
N ALA A 604 16.43 16.11 9.61
CA ALA A 604 15.26 16.18 10.48
C ALA A 604 15.57 16.87 11.81
N TYR A 605 16.75 16.60 12.35
CA TYR A 605 17.24 17.14 13.60
C TYR A 605 17.59 18.63 13.48
N SER A 606 18.36 19.01 12.45
CA SER A 606 18.68 20.43 12.19
C SER A 606 17.43 21.26 11.94
N THR A 607 16.48 20.75 11.16
CA THR A 607 15.18 21.42 10.94
C THR A 607 14.39 21.57 12.23
N SER A 608 14.51 20.63 13.18
CA SER A 608 13.87 20.76 14.48
C SER A 608 14.50 21.84 15.34
N LEU A 609 15.83 21.89 15.41
CA LEU A 609 16.52 22.92 16.18
C LEU A 609 16.18 24.33 15.66
N LEU A 610 16.20 24.51 14.34
CA LEU A 610 15.86 25.79 13.71
C LEU A 610 14.40 26.19 13.93
N ALA A 611 13.48 25.21 13.91
CA ALA A 611 12.06 25.48 14.17
C ALA A 611 11.82 25.89 15.63
N ASP A 612 12.55 25.31 16.58
CA ASP A 612 12.46 25.68 18.00
C ASP A 612 13.03 27.08 18.26
N GLU A 613 14.03 27.53 17.49
CA GLU A 613 14.57 28.89 17.56
C GLU A 613 13.64 29.95 16.99
N ALA A 614 12.90 29.66 15.91
CA ALA A 614 11.98 30.61 15.29
C ALA A 614 10.72 30.95 16.12
N VAL A 615 10.49 30.22 17.21
CA VAL A 615 9.35 30.41 18.13
C VAL A 615 9.74 31.23 19.38
N ILE A 616 11.03 31.53 19.55
CA ILE A 616 11.56 32.47 20.57
C ILE A 616 11.73 33.83 19.90
#